data_AF-A0A959KPM1-F1
#
_entry.id   AF-A0A959KPM1-F1
#
_cell.length_a   1.000
_cell.length_b   1.000
_cell.length_c   1.000
_cell.angle_alpha   90.00
_cell.angle_beta   90.00
_cell.angle_gamma   90.00
#
_symmetry.space_group_name_H-M   'P 1'
#
loop_
_entity.id
_entity.type
_entity.pdbx_description
1 polymer ?
#
loop_
_entity_poly.entity_id
_entity_poly.type
_entity_poly.pdbx_seq_one_letter_code
_entity_poly.pdbx_strand_id
1 'polypeptide(L)'
;MIKIGVLGVGHLGKIHLQCLGQLHGRFLLTGFYDPDAGRAGEVEREFGLRRFGSVEELLAAVEAVDIVTPTVTHYELARTALEQGKHLFIEKPVTHTLEEARALIRLRDERKAIVQVGHVERFNPALLSLEGVSLEPMFIEGHRLAMFNPRGTDVSVVHDLMIHDLDILLKIVSSEVAQ
;
A
#
# COMPACT_ATOMS: atom_id res chain seq x y z
N MET A 1 11.69 -19.51 -0.36
CA MET A 1 10.48 -18.84 0.15
C MET A 1 10.77 -17.35 0.13
N ILE A 2 9.91 -16.52 -0.46
CA ILE A 2 10.15 -15.08 -0.62
C ILE A 2 10.28 -14.42 0.76
N LYS A 3 11.30 -13.58 0.95
CA LYS A 3 11.44 -12.75 2.15
C LYS A 3 10.74 -11.41 1.97
N ILE A 4 9.90 -11.06 2.94
CA ILE A 4 9.13 -9.81 2.96
C ILE A 4 9.56 -8.96 4.14
N GLY A 5 9.70 -7.66 3.92
CA GLY A 5 9.89 -6.65 4.97
C GLY A 5 8.75 -5.63 4.99
N VAL A 6 8.56 -4.95 6.11
CA VAL A 6 7.56 -3.87 6.24
C VAL A 6 8.25 -2.55 6.58
N LEU A 7 7.94 -1.49 5.83
CA LEU A 7 8.36 -0.11 6.09
C LEU A 7 7.17 0.66 6.67
N GLY A 8 7.31 1.12 7.91
CA GLY A 8 6.24 1.81 8.66
C GLY A 8 5.35 0.84 9.41
N VAL A 9 5.33 0.95 10.75
CA VAL A 9 4.50 0.12 11.63
C VAL A 9 3.60 0.99 12.52
N GLY A 10 3.07 2.05 11.92
CA GLY A 10 1.99 2.85 12.50
C GLY A 10 0.68 2.06 12.63
N HIS A 11 -0.44 2.76 12.77
CA HIS A 11 -1.74 2.10 12.97
C HIS A 11 -2.07 1.08 11.87
N LEU A 12 -1.97 1.48 10.60
CA LEU A 12 -2.22 0.59 9.47
C LEU A 12 -1.11 -0.45 9.29
N GLY A 13 0.15 -0.09 9.53
CA GLY A 13 1.27 -1.04 9.47
C GLY A 13 1.13 -2.20 10.46
N LYS A 14 0.58 -1.97 11.66
CA LYS A 14 0.24 -3.06 12.60
C LYS A 14 -0.83 -4.00 12.05
N ILE A 15 -1.84 -3.46 11.35
CA ILE A 15 -2.87 -4.28 10.69
C ILE A 15 -2.23 -5.13 9.58
N HIS A 16 -1.33 -4.56 8.78
CA HIS A 16 -0.58 -5.31 7.77
C HIS A 16 0.24 -6.44 8.39
N LEU A 17 0.96 -6.17 9.48
CA LEU A 17 1.69 -7.21 10.20
C LEU A 17 0.79 -8.34 10.72
N GLN A 18 -0.40 -8.02 11.23
CA GLN A 18 -1.40 -9.03 11.63
C GLN A 18 -1.85 -9.88 10.44
N CYS A 19 -2.24 -9.25 9.33
CA CYS A 19 -2.67 -9.96 8.12
C CYS A 19 -1.55 -10.81 7.52
N LEU A 20 -0.33 -10.26 7.41
CA LEU A 20 0.84 -10.98 6.92
C LEU A 20 1.19 -12.16 7.84
N GLY A 21 1.07 -11.97 9.16
CA GLY A 21 1.26 -13.01 10.15
C GLY A 21 0.34 -14.21 9.91
N GLN A 22 -0.92 -13.99 9.53
CA GLN A 22 -1.89 -15.07 9.28
C GLN A 22 -1.56 -15.92 8.03
N LEU A 23 -0.69 -15.46 7.14
CA LEU A 23 -0.34 -16.14 5.88
C LEU A 23 0.87 -17.07 6.02
N HIS A 24 0.94 -17.80 7.14
CA HIS A 24 2.04 -18.70 7.48
C HIS A 24 2.38 -19.69 6.34
N GLY A 25 3.67 -19.93 6.13
CA GLY A 25 4.17 -20.91 5.16
C GLY A 25 4.18 -20.44 3.70
N ARG A 26 3.65 -19.25 3.38
CA ARG A 26 3.70 -18.68 2.01
C ARG A 26 4.95 -17.85 1.75
N PHE A 27 5.42 -17.13 2.78
CA PHE A 27 6.59 -16.25 2.72
C PHE A 27 7.27 -16.17 4.10
N LEU A 28 8.47 -15.59 4.15
CA LEU A 28 9.19 -15.31 5.38
C LEU A 28 9.11 -13.81 5.70
N LEU A 29 8.30 -13.45 6.72
CA LEU A 29 8.28 -12.09 7.26
C LEU A 29 9.58 -11.86 8.05
N THR A 30 10.52 -11.14 7.42
CA THR A 30 11.93 -11.05 7.86
C THR A 30 12.12 -9.99 8.95
N GLY A 31 11.26 -8.98 8.95
CA GLY A 31 11.27 -7.92 9.95
C GLY A 31 10.69 -6.63 9.38
N PHE A 32 10.94 -5.54 10.08
CA PHE A 32 10.39 -4.23 9.72
C PHE A 32 11.37 -3.10 10.02
N TYR A 33 11.05 -1.90 9.53
CA TYR A 33 11.70 -0.66 9.93
C TYR A 33 10.65 0.42 10.21
N ASP A 34 10.85 1.16 11.29
CA ASP A 34 10.14 2.40 11.61
C ASP A 34 11.15 3.36 12.26
N PRO A 35 11.11 4.67 11.95
CA PRO A 35 11.99 5.65 12.58
C PRO A 35 11.67 5.85 14.08
N ASP A 36 10.43 5.64 14.51
CA ASP A 36 10.01 5.82 15.90
C ASP A 36 10.40 4.62 16.77
N ALA A 37 11.29 4.85 17.74
CA ALA A 37 11.78 3.79 18.60
C ALA A 37 10.73 3.24 19.58
N GLY A 38 9.76 4.06 20.00
CA GLY A 38 8.67 3.62 20.86
C GLY A 38 7.75 2.66 20.13
N ARG A 39 7.26 3.07 18.94
CA ARG A 39 6.43 2.22 18.08
C ARG A 39 7.16 0.93 17.68
N ALA A 40 8.43 1.03 17.32
CA ALA A 40 9.20 -0.16 16.98
C ALA A 40 9.30 -1.12 18.16
N GLY A 41 9.64 -0.64 19.36
CA GLY A 41 9.73 -1.49 20.56
C GLY A 41 8.39 -2.10 21.00
N GLU A 42 7.25 -1.47 20.68
CA GLU A 42 5.93 -2.10 20.83
C GLU A 42 5.77 -3.29 19.87
N VAL A 43 6.09 -3.08 18.60
CA VAL A 43 5.92 -4.10 17.55
C VAL A 43 6.87 -5.28 17.74
N GLU A 44 8.11 -5.04 18.18
CA GLU A 44 9.04 -6.14 18.52
C GLU A 44 8.46 -7.03 19.63
N ARG A 45 7.83 -6.43 20.66
CA ARG A 45 7.21 -7.19 21.77
C ARG A 45 5.92 -7.89 21.36
N GLU A 46 5.08 -7.23 20.57
CA GLU A 46 3.76 -7.73 20.17
C GLU A 46 3.86 -8.85 19.12
N PHE A 47 4.71 -8.68 18.12
CA PHE A 47 4.81 -9.59 16.98
C PHE A 47 6.05 -10.49 17.02
N GLY A 48 7.02 -10.24 17.91
CA GLY A 48 8.28 -10.99 17.95
C GLY A 48 9.16 -10.79 16.71
N LEU A 49 8.92 -9.72 15.94
CA LEU A 49 9.65 -9.41 14.72
C LEU A 49 10.85 -8.53 15.01
N ARG A 50 11.93 -8.72 14.26
CA ARG A 50 13.13 -7.89 14.34
C ARG A 50 12.89 -6.53 13.69
N ARG A 51 13.27 -5.44 14.40
CA ARG A 51 13.48 -4.14 13.78
C ARG A 51 14.86 -4.06 13.11
N PHE A 52 14.93 -3.52 11.90
CA PHE A 52 16.18 -3.19 11.21
C PHE A 52 16.68 -1.78 11.60
N GLY A 53 17.98 -1.52 11.44
CA GLY A 53 18.59 -0.24 11.80
C GLY A 53 18.32 0.87 10.79
N SER A 54 18.11 0.50 9.52
CA SER A 54 17.76 1.44 8.44
C SER A 54 16.87 0.78 7.37
N VAL A 55 16.36 1.61 6.47
CA VAL A 55 15.63 1.16 5.28
C VAL A 55 16.53 0.28 4.41
N GLU A 56 17.77 0.70 4.19
CA GLU A 56 18.75 0.00 3.35
C GLU A 56 19.09 -1.37 3.92
N GLU A 57 19.27 -1.49 5.23
CA GLU A 57 19.50 -2.78 5.88
C GLU A 57 18.31 -3.74 5.69
N LEU A 58 17.07 -3.24 5.82
CA LEU A 58 15.89 -4.05 5.57
C LEU A 58 15.81 -4.48 4.10
N LEU A 59 15.97 -3.54 3.17
CA LEU A 59 15.90 -3.82 1.74
C LEU A 59 16.97 -4.81 1.30
N ALA A 60 18.18 -4.75 1.87
CA ALA A 60 19.23 -5.74 1.62
C ALA A 60 18.84 -7.16 2.07
N ALA A 61 17.99 -7.28 3.09
CA ALA A 61 17.59 -8.56 3.67
C ALA A 61 16.39 -9.23 2.97
N VAL A 62 15.63 -8.51 2.13
CA VAL A 62 14.33 -8.97 1.60
C VAL A 62 14.26 -9.00 0.07
N GLU A 63 13.26 -9.70 -0.48
CA GLU A 63 12.94 -9.71 -1.93
C GLU A 63 11.73 -8.82 -2.25
N ALA A 64 10.81 -8.66 -1.29
CA ALA A 64 9.67 -7.76 -1.40
C ALA A 64 9.53 -6.89 -0.16
N VAL A 65 8.95 -5.70 -0.32
CA VAL A 65 8.69 -4.77 0.77
C VAL A 65 7.26 -4.23 0.73
N ASP A 66 6.64 -4.16 1.88
CA ASP A 66 5.33 -3.55 2.12
C ASP A 66 5.54 -2.13 2.69
N ILE A 67 5.14 -1.11 1.95
CA ILE A 67 5.35 0.31 2.27
C ILE A 67 4.05 0.87 2.82
N VAL A 68 4.02 1.09 4.14
CA VAL A 68 2.87 1.58 4.93
C VAL A 68 3.27 2.82 5.72
N THR A 69 3.94 3.75 5.04
CA THR A 69 4.46 5.01 5.61
C THR A 69 3.55 6.19 5.21
N PRO A 70 3.81 7.43 5.68
CA PRO A 70 3.10 8.59 5.16
C PRO A 70 3.36 8.81 3.66
N THR A 71 2.33 9.19 2.90
CA THR A 71 2.37 9.40 1.44
C THR A 71 3.58 10.18 0.95
N VAL A 72 3.99 11.23 1.65
CA VAL A 72 5.13 12.09 1.27
C VAL A 72 6.46 11.34 1.19
N THR A 73 6.55 10.16 1.81
CA THR A 73 7.74 9.30 1.80
C THR A 73 7.65 8.16 0.78
N HIS A 74 6.47 7.90 0.23
CA HIS A 74 6.23 6.77 -0.66
C HIS A 74 7.16 6.76 -1.87
N TYR A 75 7.30 7.90 -2.54
CA TYR A 75 8.09 7.99 -3.76
C TYR A 75 9.55 7.59 -3.55
N GLU A 76 10.23 8.18 -2.56
CA GLU A 76 11.65 7.90 -2.32
C GLU A 76 11.89 6.47 -1.82
N LEU A 77 11.00 5.94 -0.97
CA LEU A 77 11.10 4.55 -0.49
C LEU A 77 10.87 3.55 -1.63
N ALA A 78 9.83 3.77 -2.43
CA ALA A 78 9.53 2.92 -3.58
C ALA A 78 10.63 2.99 -4.64
N ARG A 79 11.15 4.19 -4.95
CA ARG A 79 12.26 4.39 -5.88
C ARG A 79 13.49 3.61 -5.42
N THR A 80 13.90 3.79 -4.16
CA THR A 80 15.06 3.12 -3.58
C THR A 80 14.90 1.59 -3.59
N ALA A 81 13.72 1.09 -3.26
CA ALA A 81 13.43 -0.34 -3.29
C ALA A 81 13.44 -0.92 -4.72
N LEU A 82 12.84 -0.23 -5.69
CA LEU A 82 12.87 -0.65 -7.09
C LEU A 82 14.28 -0.60 -7.69
N GLU A 83 15.09 0.40 -7.36
CA GLU A 83 16.50 0.49 -7.78
C GLU A 83 17.31 -0.72 -7.31
N GLN A 84 16.96 -1.28 -6.15
CA GLN A 84 17.53 -2.53 -5.62
C GLN A 84 16.84 -3.80 -6.14
N GLY A 85 15.91 -3.68 -7.10
CA GLY A 85 15.21 -4.80 -7.72
C GLY A 85 14.16 -5.47 -6.84
N LYS A 86 13.61 -4.76 -5.83
CA LYS A 86 12.61 -5.30 -4.90
C LYS A 86 11.21 -5.24 -5.49
N HIS A 87 10.37 -6.21 -5.14
CA HIS A 87 8.92 -6.15 -5.39
C HIS A 87 8.24 -5.32 -4.32
N LEU A 88 7.18 -4.60 -4.68
CA LEU A 88 6.52 -3.66 -3.76
C LEU A 88 5.05 -4.01 -3.55
N PHE A 89 4.62 -3.94 -2.30
CA PHE A 89 3.28 -3.47 -1.97
C PHE A 89 3.41 -2.04 -1.44
N ILE A 90 2.55 -1.13 -1.89
CA ILE A 90 2.59 0.27 -1.46
C ILE A 90 1.18 0.75 -1.16
N GLU A 91 0.99 1.31 0.03
CA GLU A 91 -0.31 1.84 0.43
C GLU A 91 -0.76 3.01 -0.45
N LYS A 92 -2.08 3.20 -0.50
CA LYS A 92 -2.68 4.32 -1.22
C LYS A 92 -2.57 5.62 -0.42
N PRO A 93 -2.50 6.79 -1.08
CA PRO A 93 -2.22 6.98 -2.50
C PRO A 93 -0.75 6.63 -2.83
N VAL A 94 -0.51 6.16 -4.05
CA VAL A 94 0.81 5.65 -4.47
C VAL A 94 1.94 6.69 -4.35
N THR A 95 1.66 7.96 -4.66
CA THR A 95 2.62 9.08 -4.59
C THR A 95 1.86 10.38 -4.31
N HIS A 96 2.59 11.47 -4.04
CA HIS A 96 1.98 12.79 -3.87
C HIS A 96 1.68 13.44 -5.23
N THR A 97 2.52 13.22 -6.24
CA THR A 97 2.36 13.82 -7.58
C THR A 97 2.21 12.77 -8.67
N LEU A 98 1.64 13.17 -9.81
CA LEU A 98 1.50 12.31 -10.98
C LEU A 98 2.87 12.04 -11.63
N GLU A 99 3.78 13.01 -11.60
CA GLU A 99 5.13 12.91 -12.12
C GLU A 99 5.93 11.81 -11.39
N GLU A 100 5.83 11.77 -10.07
CA GLU A 100 6.39 10.71 -9.22
C GLU A 100 5.81 9.34 -9.61
N ALA A 101 4.48 9.21 -9.74
CA ALA A 101 3.85 7.97 -10.15
C ALA A 101 4.35 7.49 -11.53
N ARG A 102 4.45 8.40 -12.51
CA ARG A 102 4.98 8.10 -13.85
C ARG A 102 6.45 7.66 -13.79
N ALA A 103 7.26 8.26 -12.91
CA ALA A 103 8.64 7.86 -12.71
C ALA A 103 8.74 6.45 -12.11
N LEU A 104 7.92 6.12 -11.10
CA LEU A 104 7.88 4.77 -10.53
C LEU A 104 7.39 3.72 -11.53
N ILE A 105 6.44 4.04 -12.40
CA ILE A 105 5.98 3.14 -13.46
C ILE A 105 7.13 2.78 -14.41
N ARG A 106 7.89 3.79 -14.87
CA ARG A 106 9.06 3.55 -15.74
C ARG A 106 10.09 2.67 -15.05
N LEU A 107 10.43 2.99 -13.80
CA LEU A 107 11.42 2.25 -13.04
C LEU A 107 10.97 0.81 -12.75
N ARG A 108 9.69 0.60 -12.43
CA ARG A 108 9.09 -0.74 -12.30
C ARG A 108 9.29 -1.57 -13.57
N ASP A 109 9.02 -0.97 -14.74
CA ASP A 109 9.12 -1.65 -16.03
C ASP A 109 10.58 -2.00 -16.38
N GLU A 110 11.50 -1.07 -16.15
CA GLU A 110 12.95 -1.28 -16.31
C GLU A 110 13.48 -2.41 -15.42
N ARG A 111 12.99 -2.47 -14.17
CA ARG A 111 13.42 -3.44 -13.16
C ARG A 111 12.65 -4.75 -13.23
N LYS A 112 11.58 -4.82 -14.04
CA LYS A 112 10.64 -5.94 -14.13
C LYS A 112 10.09 -6.35 -12.77
N ALA A 113 9.86 -5.37 -11.90
CA ALA A 113 9.37 -5.58 -10.55
C ALA A 113 7.84 -5.69 -10.52
N ILE A 114 7.32 -6.56 -9.66
CA ILE A 114 5.89 -6.58 -9.33
C ILE A 114 5.62 -5.46 -8.33
N VAL A 115 4.63 -4.62 -8.62
CA VAL A 115 4.18 -3.52 -7.75
C VAL A 115 2.66 -3.59 -7.62
N GLN A 116 2.18 -3.67 -6.38
CA GLN A 116 0.76 -3.66 -6.03
C GLN A 116 0.47 -2.40 -5.19
N VAL A 117 -0.60 -1.68 -5.54
CA VAL A 117 -1.09 -0.55 -4.74
C VAL A 117 -2.21 -1.03 -3.82
N GLY A 118 -2.24 -0.53 -2.58
CA GLY A 118 -3.20 -0.85 -1.52
C GLY A 118 -4.65 -0.38 -1.73
N HIS A 119 -5.21 -0.58 -2.93
CA HIS A 119 -6.62 -0.37 -3.19
C HIS A 119 -7.47 -1.53 -2.64
N VAL A 120 -7.61 -1.56 -1.31
CA VAL A 120 -8.24 -2.67 -0.57
C VAL A 120 -9.67 -2.97 -1.01
N GLU A 121 -10.45 -1.96 -1.41
CA GLU A 121 -11.84 -2.14 -1.80
C GLU A 121 -12.00 -2.99 -3.06
N ARG A 122 -10.97 -3.13 -3.92
CA ARG A 122 -11.01 -4.07 -5.04
C ARG A 122 -11.19 -5.53 -4.60
N PHE A 123 -10.89 -5.83 -3.34
CA PHE A 123 -11.05 -7.15 -2.73
C PHE A 123 -12.27 -7.23 -1.81
N ASN A 124 -13.13 -6.21 -1.81
CA ASN A 124 -14.40 -6.24 -1.09
C ASN A 124 -15.26 -7.41 -1.62
N PRO A 125 -15.76 -8.33 -0.77
CA PRO A 125 -16.56 -9.47 -1.22
C PRO A 125 -17.77 -9.10 -2.08
N ALA A 126 -18.36 -7.92 -1.86
CA ALA A 126 -19.47 -7.41 -2.68
C ALA A 126 -19.05 -7.00 -4.10
N LEU A 127 -17.78 -6.62 -4.31
CA LEU A 127 -17.23 -6.35 -5.64
C LEU A 127 -16.70 -7.62 -6.29
N LEU A 128 -16.07 -8.51 -5.50
CA LEU A 128 -15.62 -9.82 -5.99
C LEU A 128 -16.79 -10.68 -6.48
N SER A 129 -17.97 -10.57 -5.88
CA SER A 129 -19.18 -11.28 -6.35
C SER A 129 -19.68 -10.81 -7.72
N LEU A 130 -19.21 -9.66 -8.22
CA LEU A 130 -19.51 -9.13 -9.54
C LEU A 130 -18.49 -9.57 -10.61
N GLU A 131 -17.48 -10.38 -10.25
CA GLU A 131 -16.49 -10.86 -11.20
C GLU A 131 -17.15 -11.65 -12.35
N GLY A 132 -16.85 -11.27 -13.59
CA GLY A 132 -17.46 -11.84 -14.79
C GLY A 132 -18.84 -11.27 -15.16
N VAL A 133 -19.41 -10.37 -14.36
CA VAL A 133 -20.66 -9.66 -14.70
C VAL A 133 -20.34 -8.45 -15.55
N SER A 134 -20.99 -8.33 -16.70
CA SER A 134 -20.93 -7.11 -17.52
C SER A 134 -21.89 -6.06 -16.94
N LEU A 135 -21.34 -4.90 -16.58
CA LEU A 135 -22.08 -3.78 -16.03
C LEU A 135 -22.04 -2.60 -17.01
N GLU A 136 -23.21 -2.10 -17.37
CA GLU A 136 -23.39 -0.87 -18.17
C GLU A 136 -24.24 0.13 -17.37
N PRO A 137 -23.76 0.61 -16.21
CA PRO A 137 -24.53 1.50 -15.36
C PRO A 137 -24.72 2.85 -16.04
N MET A 138 -25.97 3.31 -16.13
CA MET A 138 -26.29 4.68 -16.56
C MET A 138 -25.97 5.73 -15.50
N PHE A 139 -25.91 5.32 -14.23
CA PHE A 139 -25.69 6.18 -13.08
C PHE A 139 -25.02 5.38 -11.96
N ILE A 140 -24.09 6.03 -11.25
CA ILE A 140 -23.39 5.47 -10.09
C ILE A 140 -23.42 6.53 -9.00
N GLU A 141 -23.78 6.11 -7.79
CA GLU A 141 -23.79 6.95 -6.59
C GLU A 141 -22.99 6.26 -5.48
N GLY A 142 -22.06 6.99 -4.87
CA GLY A 142 -21.21 6.50 -3.79
C GLY A 142 -21.20 7.49 -2.63
N HIS A 143 -21.47 7.00 -1.42
CA HIS A 143 -21.49 7.81 -0.21
C HIS A 143 -20.43 7.27 0.74
N ARG A 144 -19.34 8.03 0.94
CA ARG A 144 -18.28 7.69 1.90
C ARG A 144 -18.18 8.74 2.98
N LEU A 145 -18.72 8.40 4.14
CA LEU A 145 -18.82 9.30 5.30
C LEU A 145 -17.91 8.79 6.41
N ALA A 146 -17.10 9.70 6.97
CA ALA A 146 -16.28 9.43 8.14
C ALA A 146 -16.58 10.46 9.23
N MET A 147 -16.50 10.04 10.49
CA MET A 147 -16.53 10.98 11.61
C MET A 147 -15.28 11.85 11.56
N PHE A 148 -15.41 13.11 11.98
CA PHE A 148 -14.27 14.01 12.07
C PHE A 148 -13.18 13.41 12.98
N ASN A 149 -11.97 13.33 12.45
CA ASN A 149 -10.79 12.91 13.18
C ASN A 149 -9.74 14.02 13.08
N PRO A 150 -9.23 14.56 14.20
CA PRO A 150 -8.19 15.59 14.18
C PRO A 150 -6.91 15.18 13.43
N ARG A 151 -6.65 13.88 13.25
CA ARG A 151 -5.54 13.35 12.44
C ARG A 151 -5.82 13.32 10.94
N GLY A 152 -7.06 13.54 10.52
CA GLY A 152 -7.49 13.49 9.12
C GLY A 152 -7.32 14.81 8.36
N THR A 153 -6.62 15.80 8.92
CA THR A 153 -6.40 17.11 8.30
C THR A 153 -5.24 17.12 7.31
N ASP A 154 -4.40 16.09 7.33
CA ASP A 154 -3.11 16.08 6.64
C ASP A 154 -3.23 15.63 5.17
N VAL A 155 -4.40 15.12 4.76
CA VAL A 155 -4.70 14.64 3.41
C VAL A 155 -6.09 15.10 3.00
N SER A 156 -6.25 15.53 1.74
CA SER A 156 -7.54 15.94 1.20
C SER A 156 -8.58 14.81 1.29
N VAL A 157 -9.83 15.17 1.55
CA VAL A 157 -10.98 14.25 1.54
C VAL A 157 -11.05 13.43 0.24
N VAL A 158 -10.58 13.98 -0.88
CA VAL A 158 -10.53 13.29 -2.16
C VAL A 158 -9.48 12.18 -2.15
N HIS A 159 -8.28 12.46 -1.66
CA HIS A 159 -7.15 11.52 -1.69
C HIS A 159 -7.19 10.48 -0.56
N ASP A 160 -7.94 10.73 0.51
CA ASP A 160 -8.08 9.78 1.60
C ASP A 160 -9.34 8.92 1.51
N LEU A 161 -10.50 9.56 1.24
CA LEU A 161 -11.81 8.89 1.19
C LEU A 161 -12.22 8.59 -0.25
N MET A 162 -12.46 9.62 -1.08
CA MET A 162 -13.08 9.47 -2.40
C MET A 162 -12.26 8.61 -3.37
N ILE A 163 -10.93 8.54 -3.18
CA ILE A 163 -10.03 7.74 -4.02
C ILE A 163 -10.46 6.27 -4.11
N HIS A 164 -11.06 5.73 -3.05
CA HIS A 164 -11.58 4.37 -3.05
C HIS A 164 -12.76 4.22 -4.01
N ASP A 165 -13.70 5.17 -3.97
CA ASP A 165 -14.90 5.13 -4.81
C ASP A 165 -14.56 5.40 -6.28
N LEU A 166 -13.59 6.29 -6.54
CA LEU A 166 -13.04 6.52 -7.87
C LEU A 166 -12.33 5.27 -8.42
N ASP A 167 -11.55 4.58 -7.59
CA ASP A 167 -10.87 3.34 -7.98
C ASP A 167 -11.86 2.21 -8.28
N ILE A 168 -12.90 2.05 -7.46
CA ILE A 168 -13.99 1.10 -7.69
C ILE A 168 -14.68 1.43 -9.03
N LEU A 169 -15.02 2.69 -9.26
CA LEU A 169 -15.68 3.12 -10.50
C LEU A 169 -14.84 2.79 -11.73
N LEU A 170 -13.54 3.12 -11.71
CA LEU A 170 -12.61 2.80 -12.80
C LEU A 170 -12.37 1.29 -12.95
N LYS A 171 -12.60 0.50 -11.90
CA LYS A 171 -12.51 -0.97 -11.94
C LYS A 171 -13.75 -1.61 -12.54
N ILE A 172 -14.95 -1.11 -12.23
CA ILE A 172 -16.23 -1.70 -12.69
C ILE A 172 -16.69 -1.14 -14.04
N VAL A 173 -16.31 0.10 -14.39
CA VAL A 173 -16.62 0.73 -15.68
C VAL A 173 -15.36 0.77 -16.52
N SER A 174 -15.35 0.01 -17.62
CA SER A 174 -14.23 0.00 -18.58
C SER A 174 -14.36 1.16 -19.58
N SER A 175 -14.33 2.40 -19.08
CA SER A 175 -14.37 3.63 -19.87
C SER A 175 -13.30 4.60 -19.41
N GLU A 176 -12.77 5.39 -20.34
CA GLU A 176 -11.98 6.56 -19.99
C GLU A 176 -12.86 7.64 -19.34
N VAL A 177 -12.25 8.47 -18.50
CA VAL A 177 -12.89 9.67 -17.97
C VAL A 177 -12.86 10.74 -19.06
N ALA A 178 -14.01 11.05 -19.63
CA ALA A 178 -14.19 12.11 -20.63
C ALA A 178 -14.87 13.33 -19.99
N GLN A 179 -14.61 14.50 -20.58
CA GLN A 179 -15.23 15.78 -20.19
C GLN A 179 -16.37 16.14 -21.14
#